data_AF-A0A524ADI8-F1
#
_entry.id   AF-A0A524ADI8-F1
#
_cell.length_a   1.000
_cell.length_b   1.000
_cell.length_c   1.000
_cell.angle_alpha   90.00
_cell.angle_beta   90.00
_cell.angle_gamma   90.00
#
_symmetry.space_group_name_H-M   'P 1'
#
loop_
_entity.id
_entity.type
_entity.pdbx_description
1 polymer ?
#
loop_
_entity_poly.entity_id
_entity_poly.type
_entity_poly.pdbx_seq_one_letter_code
_entity_poly.pdbx_strand_id
1 'polypeptide(L)'
;MLIIGAGPAGLFAAHELSKNSKLSVTVVDWGREIEKRTCPAFEDGKCIGCKPCHIMCGLGGAGGMSSGILNLRYDIGGDLSKLTKNIPKAEKLVKEVDDIFVEHGAP
;
A
#
# COMPACT_ATOMS: atom_id res chain seq x y z
N MET A 1 -12.52 -2.67 14.46
CA MET A 1 -11.26 -3.23 13.93
C MET A 1 -10.23 -2.11 13.91
N LEU A 2 -9.07 -2.32 14.53
CA LEU A 2 -7.95 -1.38 14.47
C LEU A 2 -6.87 -1.98 13.55
N ILE A 3 -6.49 -1.24 12.51
CA ILE A 3 -5.42 -1.60 11.60
C ILE A 3 -4.25 -0.65 11.85
N ILE A 4 -3.07 -1.21 12.10
CA ILE A 4 -1.83 -0.46 12.34
C ILE A 4 -0.99 -0.52 11.07
N GLY A 5 -0.75 0.64 10.45
CA GLY A 5 -0.07 0.82 9.18
C GLY A 5 -1.03 1.19 8.06
N ALA A 6 -0.86 2.38 7.48
CA ALA A 6 -1.63 2.90 6.35
C ALA A 6 -0.89 2.72 5.01
N GLY A 7 -0.08 1.67 4.88
CA GLY A 7 0.48 1.23 3.60
C GLY A 7 -0.54 0.45 2.76
N PRO A 8 -0.18 -0.01 1.54
CA PRO A 8 -1.10 -0.71 0.65
C PRO A 8 -1.82 -1.88 1.34
N ALA A 9 -1.09 -2.77 2.01
CA ALA A 9 -1.69 -3.90 2.71
C ALA A 9 -2.76 -3.49 3.74
N GLY A 10 -2.49 -2.44 4.53
CA GLY A 10 -3.42 -1.95 5.55
C GLY A 10 -4.64 -1.25 4.94
N LEU A 11 -4.43 -0.47 3.87
CA LEU A 11 -5.51 0.21 3.15
C LEU A 11 -6.43 -0.79 2.42
N PHE A 12 -5.87 -1.80 1.74
CA PHE A 12 -6.67 -2.85 1.12
C PHE A 12 -7.43 -3.70 2.14
N ALA A 13 -6.81 -4.03 3.28
CA ALA A 13 -7.51 -4.71 4.37
C ALA A 13 -8.68 -3.85 4.91
N ALA A 14 -8.46 -2.55 5.07
CA ALA A 14 -9.50 -1.63 5.52
C ALA A 14 -10.64 -1.50 4.51
N HIS A 15 -10.33 -1.39 3.22
CA HIS A 15 -11.29 -1.34 2.11
C HIS A 15 -12.15 -2.61 2.05
N GLU A 16 -11.52 -3.78 2.15
CA GLU A 16 -12.23 -5.06 2.12
C GLU A 16 -13.16 -5.21 3.33
N LEU A 17 -12.66 -4.90 4.53
CA LEU A 17 -13.46 -4.98 5.75
C LEU A 17 -14.59 -3.95 5.80
N SER A 18 -14.39 -2.75 5.24
CA SER A 18 -15.42 -1.72 5.23
C SER A 18 -16.57 -2.04 4.25
N LYS A 19 -16.28 -2.75 3.16
CA LYS A 19 -17.31 -3.17 2.17
C LYS A 19 -18.02 -4.46 2.56
N ASN A 20 -17.28 -5.43 3.11
CA ASN A 20 -17.79 -6.79 3.30
C ASN A 20 -18.09 -7.15 4.77
N SER A 21 -18.05 -6.19 5.69
CA SER A 21 -18.41 -6.41 7.09
C SER A 21 -19.19 -5.23 7.68
N LYS A 22 -19.76 -5.44 8.88
CA LYS A 22 -20.39 -4.37 9.68
C LYS A 22 -19.43 -3.73 10.69
N LEU A 23 -18.13 -4.01 10.57
CA LEU A 23 -17.14 -3.52 11.52
C LEU A 23 -16.90 -2.02 11.30
N SER A 24 -16.85 -1.27 12.39
CA SER A 24 -16.20 0.03 12.37
C SER A 24 -14.69 -0.20 12.23
N VAL A 25 -14.11 0.33 11.16
CA VAL A 25 -12.68 0.18 10.83
C VAL A 25 -11.96 1.50 11.08
N THR A 26 -10.86 1.45 11.82
CA THR A 26 -9.96 2.58 12.04
C THR A 26 -8.56 2.18 11.60
N VAL A 27 -7.94 3.00 10.76
CA VAL A 27 -6.55 2.83 10.31
C VAL A 27 -5.70 3.89 11.00
N VAL A 28 -4.58 3.48 11.59
CA VAL A 28 -3.63 4.38 12.23
C VAL A 28 -2.24 4.11 11.67
N ASP A 29 -1.51 5.17 11.35
CA ASP A 29 -0.10 5.08 10.96
C ASP A 29 0.75 5.97 11.86
N TRP A 30 2.03 5.62 12.00
CA TRP A 30 2.98 6.42 12.78
C TRP A 30 3.38 7.71 12.05
N GLY A 31 3.35 7.71 10.72
CA GLY A 31 3.74 8.84 9.87
C GLY A 31 2.63 9.86 9.63
N ARG A 32 2.82 10.65 8.57
CA ARG A 32 1.97 11.81 8.23
C ARG A 32 1.04 11.50 7.04
N GLU A 33 0.06 12.37 6.83
CA GLU A 33 -0.71 12.48 5.57
C GLU A 33 0.22 12.70 4.37
N ILE A 34 -0.18 12.23 3.18
CA ILE A 34 0.70 12.18 2.01
C ILE A 34 1.23 13.55 1.59
N GLU A 35 0.41 14.60 1.68
CA GLU A 35 0.74 15.98 1.34
C GLU A 35 1.77 16.59 2.30
N LYS A 36 1.91 16.02 3.49
CA LYS A 36 2.82 16.47 4.54
C LYS A 36 4.08 15.59 4.62
N ARG A 37 4.29 14.69 3.65
CA ARG A 37 5.48 13.82 3.58
C ARG A 37 6.51 14.43 2.64
N THR A 38 7.56 14.99 3.22
CA THR A 38 8.71 15.52 2.47
C THR A 38 10.00 14.96 3.04
N CYS A 39 10.81 14.29 2.21
CA CYS A 39 12.12 13.82 2.63
C CYS A 39 13.20 14.80 2.13
N PRO A 40 13.99 15.44 3.01
CA PRO A 40 15.07 16.35 2.61
C PRO A 40 16.12 15.70 1.69
N ALA A 41 16.23 14.36 1.73
CA ALA A 41 17.15 13.63 0.87
C ALA A 41 16.81 13.77 -0.63
N PHE A 42 15.59 14.15 -1.00
CA PHE A 42 15.24 14.44 -2.41
C PHE A 42 15.88 15.73 -2.93
N GLU A 43 16.22 16.66 -2.05
CA GLU A 43 16.84 17.95 -2.41
C GLU A 43 18.36 17.90 -2.21
N ASP A 44 18.80 17.47 -1.03
CA ASP A 44 20.21 17.56 -0.61
C ASP A 44 21.02 16.27 -0.84
N GLY A 45 20.36 15.18 -1.26
CA GLY A 45 20.97 13.86 -1.40
C GLY A 45 21.43 13.20 -0.09
N LYS A 46 21.17 13.84 1.06
CA LYS A 46 21.59 13.35 2.37
C LYS A 46 20.40 12.91 3.22
N CYS A 47 20.42 11.65 3.65
CA CYS A 47 19.44 11.14 4.60
C CYS A 47 19.77 11.66 6.01
N ILE A 48 18.80 12.34 6.63
CA ILE A 48 18.92 12.87 8.00
C ILE A 48 18.36 11.92 9.08
N GLY A 49 17.90 10.72 8.70
CA GLY A 49 17.37 9.74 9.66
C GLY A 49 16.12 10.20 10.42
N CYS A 50 15.15 10.82 9.73
CA CYS A 50 13.90 11.27 10.34
C CYS A 50 13.14 10.13 11.05
N LYS A 51 12.45 10.47 12.15
CA LYS A 51 11.70 9.52 12.99
C LYS A 51 10.27 10.05 13.25
N PRO A 52 9.22 9.42 12.71
CA PRO A 52 9.27 8.33 11.73
C PRO A 52 9.88 8.77 10.38
N CYS A 53 10.38 7.80 9.61
CA CYS A 53 10.93 8.08 8.29
C CYS A 53 9.82 8.54 7.33
N HIS A 54 9.94 9.72 6.74
CA HIS A 54 8.90 10.28 5.85
C HIS A 54 8.74 9.49 4.54
N ILE A 55 9.74 8.70 4.14
CA ILE A 55 9.64 7.78 2.99
C ILE A 55 8.94 6.47 3.38
N MET A 56 9.22 5.93 4.57
CA MET A 56 8.74 4.59 4.94
C MET A 56 7.40 4.59 5.66
N CYS A 57 7.06 5.68 6.36
CA CYS A 57 5.90 5.77 7.23
C CYS A 57 4.98 6.92 6.81
N GLY A 58 3.68 6.75 7.04
CA GLY A 58 2.62 7.68 6.71
C GLY A 58 1.57 7.05 5.79
N LEU A 59 0.58 7.86 5.39
CA LEU A 59 -0.46 7.45 4.45
C LEU A 59 0.17 6.99 3.13
N GLY A 60 -0.17 5.80 2.68
CA GLY A 60 0.43 5.13 1.51
C GLY A 60 1.71 4.35 1.81
N GLY A 61 2.23 4.39 3.04
CA GLY A 61 3.46 3.69 3.44
C GLY A 61 4.65 4.01 2.52
N ALA A 62 5.53 3.03 2.29
CA ALA A 62 6.64 3.19 1.34
C ALA A 62 6.17 3.40 -0.11
N GLY A 63 5.03 2.81 -0.49
CA GLY A 63 4.47 2.89 -1.85
C GLY A 63 4.03 4.30 -2.23
N GLY A 64 3.53 5.09 -1.27
CA GLY A 64 3.06 6.46 -1.51
C GLY A 64 4.14 7.44 -1.96
N MET A 65 5.42 7.16 -1.65
CA MET A 65 6.58 7.97 -2.08
C MET A 65 7.39 7.27 -3.18
N SER A 66 6.82 6.27 -3.85
CA SER A 66 7.45 5.54 -4.96
C SER A 66 6.99 6.09 -6.32
N SER A 67 7.53 5.55 -7.41
CA SER A 67 7.06 5.83 -8.77
C SER A 67 5.65 5.31 -9.07
N GLY A 68 5.02 4.59 -8.13
CA GLY A 68 3.66 4.08 -8.28
C GLY A 68 3.53 2.92 -9.27
N ILE A 69 4.64 2.31 -9.69
CA ILE A 69 4.62 1.21 -10.67
C ILE A 69 4.02 -0.05 -10.02
N LEU A 70 2.92 -0.54 -10.59
CA LEU A 70 2.30 -1.80 -10.21
C LEU A 70 2.80 -2.94 -11.09
N ASN A 71 3.16 -4.06 -10.47
CA ASN A 71 3.51 -5.28 -11.19
C ASN A 71 2.25 -6.14 -11.37
N LEU A 72 1.73 -6.21 -12.59
CA LEU A 72 0.50 -6.94 -12.92
C LEU A 72 0.73 -8.45 -13.17
N ARG A 73 1.75 -9.01 -12.51
CA ARG A 73 2.13 -10.42 -12.66
C ARG A 73 2.30 -11.04 -11.28
N TYR A 74 1.71 -12.23 -11.10
CA TYR A 74 1.63 -12.90 -9.79
C TYR A 74 2.97 -13.45 -9.27
N ASP A 75 4.01 -13.47 -10.10
CA ASP A 75 5.33 -14.04 -9.84
C ASP A 75 6.46 -12.98 -9.79
N ILE A 76 6.10 -11.69 -9.72
CA ILE A 76 7.04 -10.58 -9.51
C ILE A 76 6.97 -10.07 -8.06
N GLY A 77 8.13 -9.83 -7.44
CA GLY A 77 8.21 -9.43 -6.02
C GLY A 77 7.95 -10.56 -5.03
N GLY A 78 7.77 -11.78 -5.54
CA GLY A 78 7.36 -12.98 -4.83
C GLY A 78 6.49 -13.83 -5.77
N ASP A 79 6.21 -15.09 -5.41
CA ASP A 79 5.31 -15.96 -6.19
C ASP A 79 4.02 -16.20 -5.41
N LEU A 80 2.99 -15.44 -5.74
CA LEU A 80 1.68 -15.50 -5.11
C LEU A 80 1.00 -16.86 -5.35
N SER A 81 1.31 -17.55 -6.46
CA SER A 81 0.75 -18.87 -6.75
C SER A 81 1.20 -19.93 -5.74
N LYS A 82 2.38 -19.76 -5.12
CA LYS A 82 2.85 -20.62 -4.01
C LYS A 82 2.02 -20.43 -2.74
N LEU A 83 1.49 -19.23 -2.51
CA LEU A 83 0.63 -18.92 -1.35
C LEU A 83 -0.81 -19.37 -1.59
N THR A 84 -1.37 -19.10 -2.77
CA THR A 84 -2.73 -19.49 -3.13
C THR A 84 -2.85 -20.97 -3.48
N LYS A 85 -1.73 -21.63 -3.82
CA LYS A 85 -1.63 -22.96 -4.43
C LYS A 85 -2.43 -23.10 -5.74
N ASN A 86 -2.67 -21.97 -6.42
CA ASN A 86 -3.54 -21.91 -7.60
C ASN A 86 -3.21 -20.65 -8.43
N ILE A 87 -2.72 -20.86 -9.66
CA ILE A 87 -2.33 -19.78 -10.59
C ILE A 87 -3.53 -18.89 -10.96
N PRO A 88 -4.66 -19.42 -11.47
CA PRO A 88 -5.84 -18.59 -11.79
C PRO A 88 -6.32 -17.71 -10.63
N LYS A 89 -6.27 -18.23 -9.39
CA LYS A 89 -6.61 -17.45 -8.20
C LYS A 89 -5.61 -16.33 -7.93
N ALA A 90 -4.31 -16.59 -8.12
CA ALA A 90 -3.28 -15.57 -7.94
C ALA A 90 -3.42 -14.45 -8.98
N GLU A 91 -3.65 -14.79 -10.25
CA GLU A 91 -3.92 -13.82 -11.32
C GLU A 91 -5.16 -12.98 -11.03
N LYS A 92 -6.24 -13.61 -10.57
CA LYS A 92 -7.48 -12.90 -10.20
C LYS A 92 -7.24 -11.89 -9.08
N LEU A 93 -6.46 -12.24 -8.05
CA LEU A 93 -6.15 -11.33 -6.95
C LEU A 93 -5.30 -10.14 -7.41
N VAL A 94 -4.35 -10.35 -8.32
CA VAL A 94 -3.57 -9.26 -8.91
C VAL A 94 -4.49 -8.32 -9.70
N LYS A 95 -5.40 -8.87 -10.50
CA LYS A 95 -6.38 -8.08 -11.25
C LYS A 95 -7.30 -7.29 -10.33
N GLU A 96 -7.75 -7.88 -9.21
CA GLU A 96 -8.60 -7.20 -8.24
C GLU A 96 -7.91 -5.98 -7.61
N VAL A 97 -6.62 -6.11 -7.27
CA VAL A 97 -5.81 -4.99 -6.79
C VAL A 97 -5.72 -3.89 -7.84
N ASP A 98 -5.45 -4.24 -9.09
CA ASP A 98 -5.36 -3.32 -10.23
C ASP A 98 -6.69 -2.57 -10.47
N ASP A 99 -7.80 -3.31 -10.52
CA ASP A 99 -9.15 -2.74 -10.71
C ASP A 99 -9.48 -1.69 -9.63
N ILE A 100 -9.10 -1.95 -8.37
CA ILE A 100 -9.30 -1.01 -7.26
C ILE A 100 -8.44 0.24 -7.43
N PHE A 101 -7.20 0.11 -7.90
CA PHE A 101 -6.35 1.28 -8.18
C PHE A 101 -6.94 2.14 -9.30
N VAL A 102 -7.44 1.52 -10.38
CA VAL A 102 -8.10 2.23 -11.49
C VAL A 102 -9.39 2.91 -11.01
N GLU A 103 -10.19 2.26 -10.16
CA GLU A 103 -11.38 2.86 -9.54
C GLU A 103 -11.03 4.18 -8.79
N HIS A 104 -9.81 4.26 -8.23
CA HIS A 104 -9.32 5.42 -7.49
C HIS A 104 -8.42 6.35 -8.33
N GLY A 105 -8.42 6.21 -9.66
CA GLY A 105 -7.81 7.17 -10.59
C GLY A 105 -6.39 6.83 -11.07
N ALA A 106 -5.92 5.59 -10.88
CA ALA A 106 -4.74 5.10 -11.58
C ALA A 106 -5.01 4.97 -13.10
N PRO A 107 -3.99 5.15 -13.96
CA PRO A 107 -4.12 5.12 -15.42
C PRO A 107 -4.42 3.72 -15.99
#